data_AF-A0A7W1SYH6-F1
#
_entry.id   AF-A0A7W1SYH6-F1
#
_cell.length_a   1.000
_cell.length_b   1.000
_cell.length_c   1.000
_cell.angle_alpha   90.00
_cell.angle_beta   90.00
_cell.angle_gamma   90.00
#
_symmetry.space_group_name_H-M   'P 1'
#
loop_
_entity.id
_entity.type
_entity.pdbx_description
1 polymer ?
#
loop_
_entity_poly.entity_id
_entity_poly.type
_entity_poly.pdbx_seq_one_letter_code
_entity_poly.pdbx_strand_id
1 'polypeptide(L)'
;TIDANGSSGSLKRLTTSKGPDVSPSFNGKTGAQIAFVSGRTGLPQIYTMDSDGANVQRMTDQGYAVSPSWSPNGQFLAFAWIRHYGPGAPGAQDIYLMDIASKQWVQLTHDGGRNDFPSWSPDGRHIVFQSSRAGGEQIWTMLADGTQQKQLTHSGSNTQPNWSWK
;
A
#
# COMPACT_ATOMS: atom_id res chain seq x y z
N THR A 1 -27.37 9.60 0.02
CA THR A 1 -26.38 8.65 -0.55
C THR A 1 -26.07 7.63 0.53
N ILE A 2 -26.28 6.35 0.23
CA ILE A 2 -26.28 5.24 1.20
C ILE A 2 -24.91 4.55 1.09
N ASP A 3 -24.28 4.20 2.21
CA ASP A 3 -23.03 3.44 2.23
C ASP A 3 -23.29 1.93 2.15
N ALA A 4 -22.24 1.12 1.96
CA ALA A 4 -22.32 -0.31 1.63
C ALA A 4 -22.99 -1.21 2.69
N ASN A 5 -23.48 -0.63 3.81
CA ASN A 5 -24.17 -1.33 4.88
C ASN A 5 -25.62 -0.85 5.11
N GLY A 6 -26.17 0.04 4.26
CA GLY A 6 -27.57 0.45 4.36
C GLY A 6 -27.90 1.31 5.59
N SER A 7 -26.91 1.72 6.38
CA SER A 7 -27.08 2.67 7.47
C SER A 7 -27.01 4.09 6.93
N SER A 8 -27.97 4.94 7.30
CA SER A 8 -27.89 6.38 7.05
C SER A 8 -26.85 7.03 7.96
N GLY A 9 -25.57 6.75 7.69
CA GLY A 9 -24.45 7.45 8.31
C GLY A 9 -24.29 8.83 7.70
N SER A 10 -24.11 9.86 8.53
CA SER A 10 -23.67 11.15 8.03
C SER A 10 -22.27 11.00 7.45
N LEU A 11 -22.08 11.38 6.18
CA LEU A 11 -20.76 11.38 5.56
C LEU A 11 -19.85 12.34 6.33
N LYS A 12 -18.80 11.80 6.97
CA LYS A 12 -17.82 12.58 7.71
C LYS A 12 -16.57 12.78 6.85
N ARG A 13 -16.20 14.05 6.64
CA ARG A 13 -14.90 14.40 6.03
C ARG A 13 -13.78 14.09 7.03
N LEU A 14 -12.81 13.27 6.62
CA LEU A 14 -11.67 12.88 7.48
C LEU A 14 -10.38 13.67 7.22
N THR A 15 -10.21 14.26 6.03
CA THR A 15 -8.99 15.03 5.71
C THR A 15 -9.30 16.40 5.09
N THR A 16 -8.45 17.39 5.38
CA THR A 16 -8.58 18.78 4.90
C THR A 16 -7.28 19.34 4.31
N SER A 17 -6.29 18.47 4.07
CA SER A 17 -4.94 18.89 3.71
C SER A 17 -4.87 19.53 2.32
N LYS A 18 -3.90 20.43 2.10
CA LYS A 18 -3.58 20.94 0.76
C LYS A 18 -2.74 19.88 0.03
N GLY A 19 -3.41 19.03 -0.75
CA GLY A 19 -2.81 17.94 -1.52
C GLY A 19 -3.82 16.80 -1.72
N PRO A 20 -3.57 15.85 -2.64
CA PRO A 20 -4.42 14.66 -2.76
C PRO A 20 -4.32 13.81 -1.49
N ASP A 21 -5.47 13.37 -0.97
CA ASP A 21 -5.59 12.33 0.05
C ASP A 21 -6.37 11.15 -0.57
N VAL A 22 -5.68 10.05 -0.87
CA VAL A 22 -6.20 8.94 -1.72
C VAL A 22 -5.74 7.56 -1.23
N SER A 23 -6.27 6.50 -1.86
CA SER A 23 -5.93 5.09 -1.62
C SER A 23 -5.99 4.66 -0.13
N PRO A 24 -7.15 4.83 0.54
CA PRO A 24 -7.28 4.43 1.93
C PRO A 24 -7.23 2.91 2.09
N SER A 25 -6.57 2.43 3.15
CA SER A 25 -6.54 1.04 3.59
C SER A 25 -6.86 1.00 5.08
N PHE A 26 -7.88 0.22 5.46
CA PHE A 26 -8.28 0.07 6.86
C PHE A 26 -7.45 -1.00 7.56
N ASN A 27 -7.18 -0.79 8.85
CA ASN A 27 -6.69 -1.86 9.72
C ASN A 27 -7.81 -2.87 9.93
N GLY A 28 -7.86 -3.93 9.11
CA GLY A 28 -8.92 -4.94 9.16
C GLY A 28 -9.04 -5.68 10.49
N LYS A 29 -7.99 -5.70 11.33
CA LYS A 29 -8.02 -6.34 12.64
C LYS A 29 -8.82 -5.55 13.67
N THR A 30 -8.71 -4.23 13.66
CA THR A 30 -9.29 -3.36 14.71
C THR A 30 -10.39 -2.45 14.18
N GLY A 31 -10.42 -2.16 12.88
CA GLY A 31 -11.26 -1.13 12.27
C GLY A 31 -10.94 0.30 12.74
N ALA A 32 -9.92 0.47 13.59
CA ALA A 32 -9.68 1.70 14.34
C ALA A 32 -8.72 2.67 13.64
N GLN A 33 -8.06 2.24 12.57
CA GLN A 33 -7.04 3.04 11.90
C GLN A 33 -7.14 2.93 10.38
N ILE A 34 -6.70 3.99 9.71
CA ILE A 34 -6.67 4.12 8.25
C ILE A 34 -5.26 4.53 7.83
N ALA A 35 -4.67 3.78 6.91
CA ALA A 35 -3.48 4.17 6.16
C ALA A 35 -3.92 4.81 4.85
N PHE A 36 -3.26 5.88 4.41
CA PHE A 36 -3.64 6.60 3.20
C PHE A 36 -2.44 7.32 2.60
N VAL A 37 -2.54 7.65 1.31
CA VAL A 37 -1.55 8.46 0.62
C VAL A 37 -1.91 9.92 0.78
N SER A 38 -0.96 10.76 1.20
CA SER A 38 -1.13 12.21 1.24
C SER A 38 0.00 12.96 0.56
N GLY A 39 -0.35 13.93 -0.28
CA GLY A 39 0.58 14.87 -0.91
C GLY A 39 0.88 16.13 -0.08
N ARG A 40 0.43 16.20 1.19
CA ARG A 40 0.52 17.41 2.02
C ARG A 40 1.95 17.94 2.27
N THR A 41 2.96 17.13 1.97
CA THR A 41 4.39 17.45 2.11
C THR A 41 5.12 17.57 0.77
N GLY A 42 4.39 17.74 -0.34
CA GLY A 42 4.94 17.83 -1.69
C GLY A 42 4.80 16.50 -2.44
N LEU A 43 5.77 15.59 -2.27
CA LEU A 43 5.66 14.25 -2.87
C LEU A 43 4.65 13.38 -2.09
N PRO A 44 3.95 12.44 -2.75
CA PRO A 44 3.10 11.46 -2.10
C PRO A 44 3.86 10.62 -1.06
N GLN A 45 3.24 10.49 0.10
CA GLN A 45 3.77 9.74 1.25
C GLN A 45 2.65 8.97 1.92
N ILE A 46 3.01 7.93 2.66
CA ILE A 46 2.07 7.18 3.47
C ILE A 46 1.88 7.87 4.82
N TYR A 47 0.62 8.04 5.18
CA TYR A 47 0.17 8.50 6.49
C TYR A 47 -0.75 7.46 7.11
N THR A 48 -0.86 7.49 8.43
CA THR A 48 -1.89 6.80 9.20
C THR A 48 -2.71 7.81 9.98
N MET A 49 -3.93 7.44 10.34
CA MET A 49 -4.80 8.18 11.26
C MET A 49 -5.77 7.22 11.93
N ASP A 50 -6.43 7.67 12.98
CA ASP A 50 -7.55 6.95 13.56
C ASP A 50 -8.76 7.00 12.62
N SER A 51 -9.67 6.03 12.74
CA SER A 51 -10.84 5.93 11.86
C SER A 51 -11.82 7.10 11.99
N ASP A 52 -11.71 7.88 13.07
CA ASP A 52 -12.44 9.14 13.26
C ASP A 52 -11.73 10.37 12.65
N GLY A 53 -10.53 10.20 12.10
CA GLY A 53 -9.69 11.24 11.50
C GLY A 53 -8.69 11.89 12.46
N ALA A 54 -8.64 11.48 13.73
CA ALA A 54 -7.66 11.97 14.69
C ALA A 54 -6.28 11.36 14.47
N ASN A 55 -5.29 11.85 15.23
CA ASN A 55 -3.94 11.26 15.34
C ASN A 55 -3.25 10.98 14.00
N VAL A 56 -3.31 11.95 13.08
CA VAL A 56 -2.65 11.81 11.78
C VAL A 56 -1.12 11.76 11.95
N GLN A 57 -0.49 10.69 11.48
CA GLN A 57 0.95 10.48 11.55
C GLN A 57 1.54 10.20 10.17
N ARG A 58 2.74 10.73 9.90
CA ARG A 58 3.52 10.40 8.71
C ARG A 58 4.33 9.13 8.96
N MET A 59 4.28 8.19 8.01
CA MET A 59 4.93 6.89 8.12
C MET A 59 6.17 6.76 7.22
N THR A 60 6.14 7.33 6.02
CA THR A 60 7.31 7.36 5.12
C THR A 60 7.94 8.74 5.10
N ASP A 61 9.24 8.81 4.87
CA ASP A 61 9.95 10.04 4.54
C ASP A 61 10.56 9.94 3.14
N GLN A 62 10.83 11.08 2.49
CA GLN A 62 11.52 11.12 1.18
C GLN A 62 10.88 10.28 0.06
N GLY A 63 11.37 10.45 -1.17
CA GLY A 63 10.89 9.65 -2.29
C GLY A 63 9.39 9.80 -2.57
N TYR A 64 8.83 8.76 -3.18
CA TYR A 64 7.43 8.70 -3.62
C TYR A 64 6.82 7.37 -3.13
N ALA A 65 5.94 7.42 -2.13
CA ALA A 65 5.34 6.22 -1.53
C ALA A 65 3.82 6.21 -1.70
N VAL A 66 3.28 5.09 -2.18
CA VAL A 66 1.88 4.91 -2.59
C VAL A 66 1.37 3.49 -2.31
N SER A 67 0.08 3.28 -2.57
CA SER A 67 -0.57 1.96 -2.56
C SER A 67 -0.43 1.19 -1.23
N PRO A 68 -0.77 1.80 -0.08
CA PRO A 68 -0.66 1.12 1.22
C PRO A 68 -1.65 -0.03 1.34
N SER A 69 -1.21 -1.13 1.97
CA SER A 69 -2.00 -2.33 2.22
C SER A 69 -1.71 -2.88 3.59
N TRP A 70 -2.72 -2.85 4.46
CA TRP A 70 -2.59 -3.34 5.83
C TRP A 70 -2.52 -4.87 5.88
N SER A 71 -1.56 -5.38 6.64
CA SER A 71 -1.54 -6.80 6.99
C SER A 71 -2.78 -7.19 7.81
N PRO A 72 -3.28 -8.43 7.67
CA PRO A 72 -4.43 -8.93 8.43
C PRO A 72 -4.26 -8.87 9.94
N ASN A 73 -3.01 -8.96 10.42
CA ASN A 73 -2.69 -8.93 11.84
C ASN A 73 -2.58 -7.49 12.41
N GLY A 74 -2.73 -6.47 11.56
CA GLY A 74 -2.72 -5.05 11.92
C GLY A 74 -1.33 -4.46 12.21
N GLN A 75 -0.25 -5.24 12.17
CA GLN A 75 1.08 -4.81 12.63
C GLN A 75 1.93 -4.21 11.52
N PHE A 76 1.71 -4.64 10.29
CA PHE A 76 2.52 -4.26 9.14
C PHE A 76 1.72 -3.57 8.05
N LEU A 77 2.43 -2.77 7.25
CA LEU A 77 1.96 -2.19 6.01
C LEU A 77 2.86 -2.62 4.86
N ALA A 78 2.28 -3.19 3.81
CA ALA A 78 2.95 -3.33 2.52
C ALA A 78 2.60 -2.12 1.65
N PHE A 79 3.56 -1.57 0.91
CA PHE A 79 3.33 -0.40 0.07
C PHE A 79 4.38 -0.31 -1.05
N ALA A 80 4.08 0.46 -2.09
CA ALA A 80 5.01 0.71 -3.19
C ALA A 80 5.80 2.00 -2.92
N TRP A 81 7.12 1.97 -3.13
CA TRP A 81 7.98 3.11 -2.83
C TRP A 81 9.10 3.27 -3.86
N ILE A 82 9.18 4.45 -4.47
CA ILE A 82 10.38 4.94 -5.15
C ILE A 82 11.18 5.75 -4.12
N ARG A 83 12.03 5.08 -3.37
CA ARG A 83 12.73 5.70 -2.24
C ARG A 83 13.75 6.75 -2.70
N HIS A 84 14.49 6.43 -3.75
CA HIS A 84 15.43 7.34 -4.39
C HIS A 84 14.76 7.97 -5.62
N TYR A 85 13.92 8.98 -5.39
CA TYR A 85 13.22 9.72 -6.44
C TYR A 85 13.91 11.05 -6.75
N GLY A 86 14.18 11.33 -8.04
CA GLY A 86 14.74 12.59 -8.51
C GLY A 86 15.55 12.47 -9.81
N PRO A 87 15.98 13.59 -10.41
CA PRO A 87 16.83 13.57 -11.60
C PRO A 87 18.11 12.75 -11.37
N GLY A 88 18.37 11.79 -12.26
CA GLY A 88 19.54 10.89 -12.18
C GLY A 88 19.45 9.81 -11.09
N ALA A 89 18.32 9.68 -10.38
CA ALA A 89 18.15 8.65 -9.38
C ALA A 89 17.83 7.29 -10.06
N PRO A 90 18.53 6.19 -9.69
CA PRO A 90 18.29 4.87 -10.27
C PRO A 90 17.06 4.16 -9.67
N GLY A 91 16.30 4.85 -8.81
CA GLY A 91 15.28 4.22 -7.97
C GLY A 91 14.17 3.57 -8.80
N ALA A 92 14.08 2.24 -8.72
CA ALA A 92 12.91 1.51 -9.14
C ALA A 92 11.76 1.71 -8.14
N GLN A 93 10.55 1.39 -8.58
CA GLN A 93 9.40 1.32 -7.69
C GLN A 93 9.31 -0.12 -7.16
N ASP A 94 9.51 -0.28 -5.86
CA ASP A 94 9.56 -1.58 -5.21
C ASP A 94 8.52 -1.73 -4.11
N ILE A 95 8.19 -2.97 -3.75
CA ILE A 95 7.34 -3.27 -2.60
C ILE A 95 8.19 -3.24 -1.34
N TYR A 96 7.73 -2.48 -0.36
CA TYR A 96 8.31 -2.40 0.97
C TYR A 96 7.31 -2.91 2.00
N LEU A 97 7.85 -3.43 3.09
CA LEU A 97 7.11 -3.83 4.28
C LEU A 97 7.56 -2.99 5.46
N MET A 98 6.62 -2.34 6.16
CA MET A 98 6.90 -1.53 7.34
C MET A 98 6.17 -2.07 8.55
N ASP A 99 6.88 -2.16 9.68
CA ASP A 99 6.31 -2.33 11.00
C ASP A 99 5.77 -0.99 11.51
N ILE A 100 4.48 -0.95 11.86
CA ILE A 100 3.78 0.30 12.22
C ILE A 100 4.30 0.89 13.53
N ALA A 101 4.63 0.04 14.51
CA ALA A 101 5.01 0.50 15.85
C ALA A 101 6.42 1.12 15.87
N SER A 102 7.37 0.45 15.20
CA SER A 102 8.78 0.84 15.16
C SER A 102 9.14 1.74 13.98
N LYS A 103 8.27 1.82 12.96
CA LYS A 103 8.52 2.49 11.66
C LYS A 103 9.70 1.93 10.89
N GLN A 104 10.22 0.77 11.30
CA GLN A 104 11.25 0.07 10.57
C GLN A 104 10.64 -0.55 9.31
N TRP A 105 11.42 -0.57 8.24
CA TRP A 105 10.99 -1.09 6.96
C TRP A 105 12.05 -1.99 6.34
N VAL A 106 11.60 -2.87 5.45
CA VAL A 106 12.45 -3.73 4.60
C VAL A 106 11.94 -3.68 3.17
N GLN A 107 12.86 -3.72 2.21
CA GLN A 107 12.55 -3.83 0.79
C GLN A 107 12.33 -5.30 0.43
N LEU A 108 11.21 -5.64 -0.22
CA LEU A 108 10.85 -7.01 -0.59
C LEU A 108 11.17 -7.35 -2.04
N THR A 109 11.17 -6.37 -2.94
CA THR A 109 11.47 -6.56 -4.38
C THR A 109 12.70 -5.75 -4.79
N HIS A 110 13.50 -6.28 -5.73
CA HIS A 110 14.81 -5.71 -6.12
C HIS A 110 15.11 -5.85 -7.62
N ASP A 111 14.15 -6.32 -8.41
CA ASP A 111 14.38 -7.00 -9.70
C ASP A 111 14.10 -6.14 -10.94
N GLY A 112 14.17 -4.82 -10.80
CA GLY A 112 14.23 -3.89 -11.93
C GLY A 112 12.93 -3.69 -12.72
N GLY A 113 11.81 -4.23 -12.25
CA GLY A 113 10.47 -3.89 -12.72
C GLY A 113 9.84 -2.74 -11.94
N ARG A 114 8.68 -2.27 -12.41
CA ARG A 114 7.78 -1.42 -11.60
C ARG A 114 6.88 -2.33 -10.79
N ASN A 115 7.12 -2.42 -9.49
CA ASN A 115 6.31 -3.20 -8.56
C ASN A 115 5.32 -2.26 -7.84
N ASP A 116 4.03 -2.59 -7.86
CA ASP A 116 2.98 -1.75 -7.27
C ASP A 116 1.77 -2.56 -6.78
N PHE A 117 0.85 -1.87 -6.11
CA PHE A 117 -0.45 -2.37 -5.66
C PHE A 117 -0.34 -3.68 -4.87
N PRO A 118 0.44 -3.71 -3.77
CA PRO A 118 0.50 -4.89 -2.93
C PRO A 118 -0.86 -5.13 -2.26
N SER A 119 -1.22 -6.40 -2.13
CA SER A 119 -2.41 -6.84 -1.39
C SER A 119 -2.06 -8.09 -0.58
N TRP A 120 -2.40 -8.07 0.71
CA TRP A 120 -2.16 -9.18 1.62
C TRP A 120 -3.19 -10.29 1.45
N SER A 121 -2.73 -11.54 1.49
CA SER A 121 -3.64 -12.66 1.71
C SER A 121 -4.27 -12.58 3.10
N PRO A 122 -5.52 -13.03 3.30
CA PRO A 122 -6.19 -12.96 4.61
C PRO A 122 -5.48 -13.73 5.72
N ASP A 123 -4.72 -14.77 5.36
CA ASP A 123 -3.92 -15.56 6.29
C ASP A 123 -2.58 -14.89 6.67
N GLY A 124 -2.24 -13.75 6.07
CA GLY A 124 -1.02 -13.00 6.33
C GLY A 124 0.27 -13.67 5.85
N ARG A 125 0.18 -14.72 5.02
CA ARG A 125 1.36 -15.46 4.55
C ARG A 125 1.89 -14.98 3.22
N HIS A 126 1.04 -14.38 2.39
CA HIS A 126 1.38 -13.98 1.03
C HIS A 126 1.04 -12.53 0.76
N ILE A 127 1.76 -11.98 -0.23
CA ILE A 127 1.46 -10.68 -0.82
C ILE A 127 1.35 -10.91 -2.32
N VAL A 128 0.23 -10.52 -2.92
CA VAL A 128 0.13 -10.36 -4.38
C VAL A 128 0.40 -8.92 -4.75
N PHE A 129 0.98 -8.71 -5.91
CA PHE A 129 1.35 -7.39 -6.39
C PHE A 129 1.44 -7.39 -7.91
N GLN A 130 1.39 -6.21 -8.49
CA GLN A 130 1.62 -5.97 -9.90
C GLN A 130 3.12 -5.81 -10.14
N SER A 131 3.65 -6.36 -11.23
CA SER A 131 5.03 -6.15 -11.66
C SER A 131 5.17 -6.12 -13.18
N SER A 132 6.00 -5.20 -13.69
CA SER A 132 6.35 -5.11 -15.11
C SER A 132 7.61 -5.89 -15.52
N ARG A 133 8.26 -6.62 -14.60
CA ARG A 133 9.57 -7.26 -14.81
C ARG A 133 9.60 -8.34 -15.90
N ALA A 134 8.45 -8.82 -16.36
CA ALA A 134 8.33 -9.78 -17.45
C ALA A 134 8.07 -9.13 -18.83
N GLY A 135 8.34 -7.82 -18.98
CA GLY A 135 8.13 -7.10 -20.25
C GLY A 135 6.71 -6.53 -20.43
N GLY A 136 5.85 -6.67 -19.43
CA GLY A 136 4.49 -6.12 -19.37
C GLY A 136 3.91 -6.27 -17.97
N GLU A 137 2.85 -5.53 -17.67
CA GLU A 137 2.19 -5.56 -16.35
C GLU A 137 1.51 -6.92 -16.10
N GLN A 138 1.99 -7.63 -15.09
CA GLN A 138 1.47 -8.93 -14.69
C GLN A 138 1.27 -9.00 -13.17
N ILE A 139 0.44 -9.94 -12.74
CA ILE A 139 0.25 -10.23 -11.32
C ILE A 139 1.28 -11.26 -10.88
N TRP A 140 1.90 -10.96 -9.75
CA TRP A 140 2.86 -11.81 -9.07
C TRP A 140 2.41 -12.03 -7.63
N THR A 141 2.95 -13.07 -7.01
CA THR A 141 2.79 -13.38 -5.60
C THR A 141 4.15 -13.65 -4.97
N MET A 142 4.25 -13.47 -3.66
CA MET A 142 5.41 -13.82 -2.85
C MET A 142 4.96 -14.17 -1.44
N LEU A 143 5.86 -14.80 -0.66
CA LEU A 143 5.69 -14.88 0.79
C LEU A 143 5.85 -13.49 1.41
N ALA A 144 5.27 -13.30 2.60
CA ALA A 144 5.29 -12.02 3.32
C ALA A 144 6.71 -11.49 3.63
N ASP A 145 7.70 -12.39 3.67
CA ASP A 145 9.12 -12.06 3.84
C ASP A 145 9.84 -11.67 2.53
N GLY A 146 9.12 -11.63 1.41
CA GLY A 146 9.63 -11.29 0.07
C GLY A 146 10.18 -12.48 -0.73
N THR A 147 10.24 -13.68 -0.13
CA THR A 147 10.76 -14.88 -0.80
C THR A 147 9.69 -15.56 -1.67
N GLN A 148 10.12 -16.57 -2.44
CA GLN A 148 9.25 -17.38 -3.31
C GLN A 148 8.39 -16.56 -4.30
N GLN A 149 8.98 -15.54 -4.92
CA GLN A 149 8.27 -14.73 -5.91
C GLN A 149 7.89 -15.57 -7.12
N LYS A 150 6.61 -15.52 -7.51
CA LYS A 150 6.04 -16.30 -8.61
C LYS A 150 5.07 -15.47 -9.43
N GLN A 151 5.17 -15.56 -10.75
CA GLN A 151 4.22 -14.97 -11.68
C GLN A 151 2.92 -15.78 -11.71
N LEU A 152 1.77 -15.08 -11.70
CA LEU A 152 0.43 -15.68 -11.72
C LEU A 152 -0.29 -15.50 -13.07
N THR A 153 -0.02 -14.40 -13.78
CA THR A 153 -0.62 -14.10 -15.08
C THR A 153 0.46 -13.95 -16.15
N HIS A 154 0.19 -14.41 -17.38
CA HIS A 154 1.21 -14.53 -18.43
C HIS A 154 0.82 -13.90 -19.77
N SER A 155 -0.33 -13.25 -19.85
CA SER A 155 -0.86 -12.66 -21.09
C SER A 155 -1.69 -11.42 -20.82
N GLY A 156 -1.70 -10.49 -21.77
CA GLY A 156 -2.41 -9.22 -21.64
C GLY A 156 -1.73 -8.28 -20.64
N SER A 157 -2.48 -7.31 -20.14
CA SER A 157 -2.05 -6.35 -19.11
C SER A 157 -2.92 -6.52 -17.88
N ASN A 158 -2.34 -6.98 -16.77
CA ASN A 158 -3.06 -7.30 -15.53
C ASN A 158 -2.52 -6.42 -14.40
N THR A 159 -3.40 -5.66 -13.74
CA THR A 159 -3.03 -4.60 -12.81
C THR A 159 -3.88 -4.61 -11.54
N GLN A 160 -3.40 -3.92 -10.49
CA GLN A 160 -4.15 -3.66 -9.25
C GLN A 160 -4.82 -4.89 -8.60
N PRO A 161 -4.06 -5.95 -8.29
CA PRO A 161 -4.65 -7.15 -7.72
C PRO A 161 -5.21 -6.88 -6.31
N ASN A 162 -6.27 -7.60 -5.95
CA ASN A 162 -6.81 -7.56 -4.60
C ASN A 162 -7.15 -8.97 -4.13
N TRP A 163 -6.60 -9.36 -2.97
CA TRP A 163 -7.06 -10.57 -2.29
C TRP A 163 -8.47 -10.35 -1.74
N SER A 164 -9.33 -11.34 -1.95
CA SER A 164 -10.61 -11.36 -1.28
C SER A 164 -10.45 -11.77 0.17
N TRP A 165 -11.18 -11.07 1.03
CA TRP A 165 -11.41 -11.45 2.43
C TRP A 165 -12.65 -12.36 2.44
N LYS A 166 -12.60 -13.49 3.15
CA LYS A 166 -13.74 -14.36 3.39
C LYS A 166 -14.28 -14.13 4.78
#